data_AF-A0A1L7UG56-F1
#
_entry.id   AF-A0A1L7UG56-F1
#
_cell.length_a   1.000
_cell.length_b   1.000
_cell.length_c   1.000
_cell.angle_alpha   90.00
_cell.angle_beta   90.00
_cell.angle_gamma   90.00
#
_symmetry.space_group_name_H-M   'P 1'
#
loop_
_entity.id
_entity.type
_entity.pdbx_description
1 polymer ?
#
loop_
_entity_poly.entity_id
_entity_poly.type
_entity_poly.pdbx_seq_one_letter_code
_entity_poly.pdbx_strand_id
1 'polypeptide(L)'
;MSELPVRPPEYQAGRVIQLQILEGSSGSWALSEKEISVVVERVITETMAPVMQVRFHDRLAILKVYDRRCGTDLRDYRDRHIPCTAQVETAYQSFLNAGAMDAFLKEMDHNEATSEFPRTLTEIREGSDGIVRFEAALWRITDQHFRTEAEVYDRLKDLQGVLIPELYGLVRIVAPGATPASSKQDYQTVYGILLQHIPGVNLYELIEEEVRPTTQQDWTCLIQRAIDAAYEINKRGIILDDSSPRNVVVEPSTFQPFLVDFAQCFFKDKLIEKWVDSSTDAEGGGDWDGDAKFCETAVIFDNSGAIGVPMVRRLEKSCGFTVEVRYPKEGQLLCDIKRQPKPEAKMSESLQHVEGSSEPGIRSPKI
;
A
#
# COMPACT_ATOMS: atom_id res chain seq x y z
N MET A 1 25.72 16.83 9.70
CA MET A 1 25.47 15.45 10.14
C MET A 1 23.98 15.36 10.34
N SER A 2 23.24 14.72 9.44
CA SER A 2 21.81 14.46 9.67
C SER A 2 21.70 13.51 10.86
N GLU A 3 20.86 13.87 11.82
CA GLU A 3 20.48 12.93 12.89
C GLU A 3 19.85 11.71 12.21
N LEU A 4 20.28 10.51 12.63
CA LEU A 4 19.72 9.26 12.12
C LEU A 4 18.21 9.25 12.39
N PRO A 5 17.38 8.79 11.43
CA PRO A 5 15.94 8.69 11.64
C PRO A 5 15.64 7.93 12.93
N VAL A 6 14.87 8.55 13.81
CA VAL A 6 14.53 7.99 15.13
C VAL A 6 13.46 6.94 14.91
N ARG A 7 13.88 5.68 14.82
CA ARG A 7 13.00 4.51 14.75
C ARG A 7 12.33 4.26 16.11
N PRO A 8 11.03 3.92 16.14
CA PRO A 8 10.38 3.40 17.34
C PRO A 8 11.17 2.21 17.92
N PRO A 9 11.50 2.19 19.23
CA PRO A 9 12.31 1.14 19.84
C PRO A 9 11.78 -0.28 19.61
N GLU A 10 10.47 -0.43 19.44
CA GLU A 10 9.78 -1.69 19.16
C GLU A 10 10.14 -2.32 17.81
N TYR A 11 10.63 -1.55 16.83
CA TYR A 11 10.98 -2.04 15.49
C TYR A 11 12.45 -2.47 15.37
N GLN A 12 13.17 -2.61 16.48
CA GLN A 12 14.57 -3.03 16.47
C GLN A 12 14.70 -4.57 16.41
N ALA A 13 15.77 -5.06 15.79
CA ALA A 13 16.08 -6.49 15.78
C ALA A 13 16.14 -7.06 17.21
N GLY A 14 15.58 -8.26 17.39
CA GLY A 14 15.43 -8.95 18.66
C GLY A 14 14.23 -8.49 19.51
N ARG A 15 13.48 -7.47 19.08
CA ARG A 15 12.28 -7.02 19.80
C ARG A 15 11.05 -7.85 19.42
N VAL A 16 10.14 -7.98 20.38
CA VAL A 16 8.86 -8.65 20.21
C VAL A 16 7.79 -7.60 19.96
N ILE A 17 7.02 -7.78 18.89
CA ILE A 17 5.85 -6.97 18.57
C ILE A 17 4.61 -7.85 18.79
N GLN A 18 3.64 -7.32 19.55
CA GLN A 18 2.34 -7.93 19.71
C GLN A 18 1.42 -7.45 18.60
N LEU A 19 0.84 -8.38 17.85
CA LEU A 19 -0.05 -8.10 16.74
C LEU A 19 -1.42 -8.69 17.04
N GLN A 20 -2.46 -7.94 16.70
CA GLN A 20 -3.81 -8.45 16.64
C GLN A 20 -4.24 -8.58 15.18
N ILE A 21 -4.70 -9.77 14.80
CA ILE A 21 -5.24 -10.04 13.47
C ILE A 21 -6.62 -9.39 13.36
N LEU A 22 -6.86 -8.63 12.29
CA LEU A 22 -8.13 -7.96 12.04
C LEU A 22 -9.19 -8.96 11.53
N GLU A 23 -10.44 -8.79 11.98
CA GLU A 23 -11.55 -9.63 11.54
C GLU A 23 -11.80 -9.45 10.03
N GLY A 24 -12.05 -10.56 9.33
CA GLY A 24 -12.24 -10.55 7.87
C GLY A 24 -10.95 -10.65 7.05
N SER A 25 -9.79 -10.85 7.67
CA SER A 25 -8.55 -11.14 6.95
C SER A 25 -8.71 -12.41 6.10
N SER A 26 -8.76 -12.24 4.78
CA SER A 26 -9.00 -13.30 3.79
C SER A 26 -7.73 -14.03 3.35
N GLY A 27 -6.68 -13.99 4.20
CA GLY A 27 -5.39 -14.61 3.91
C GLY A 27 -5.47 -16.12 3.70
N SER A 28 -4.53 -16.68 2.94
CA SER A 28 -4.42 -18.13 2.68
C SER A 28 -4.33 -18.95 3.97
N TRP A 29 -3.89 -18.29 5.05
CA TRP A 29 -3.84 -18.81 6.40
C TRP A 29 -4.67 -17.86 7.26
N ALA A 30 -6.00 -18.02 7.28
CA ALA A 30 -6.80 -17.39 8.33
C ALA A 30 -6.28 -17.91 9.68
N LEU A 31 -5.38 -17.16 10.30
CA LEU A 31 -4.80 -17.50 11.58
C LEU A 31 -5.97 -17.63 12.55
N SER A 32 -6.14 -18.82 13.14
CA SER A 32 -7.18 -19.04 14.16
C SER A 32 -6.94 -18.20 15.41
N GLU A 33 -5.70 -17.76 15.60
CA GLU A 33 -5.26 -16.90 16.69
C GLU A 33 -5.58 -15.43 16.36
N LYS A 34 -6.36 -14.78 17.23
CA LYS A 34 -6.66 -13.36 17.10
C LYS A 34 -5.48 -12.47 17.48
N GLU A 35 -4.52 -12.99 18.25
CA GLU A 35 -3.33 -12.26 18.68
C GLU A 35 -2.10 -13.15 18.51
N ILE A 36 -1.03 -12.58 17.96
CA ILE A 36 0.23 -13.27 17.73
C ILE A 36 1.41 -12.41 18.20
N SER A 37 2.47 -13.07 18.66
CA SER A 37 3.74 -12.42 18.96
C SER A 37 4.72 -12.69 17.83
N VAL A 38 5.38 -11.64 17.34
CA VAL A 38 6.41 -11.76 16.31
C VAL A 38 7.73 -11.17 16.81
N VAL A 39 8.85 -11.81 16.44
CA VAL A 39 10.20 -11.34 16.77
C VAL A 39 10.79 -10.65 15.54
N VAL A 40 11.22 -9.41 15.66
CA VAL A 40 11.91 -8.70 14.58
C VAL A 40 13.29 -9.31 14.38
N GLU A 41 13.55 -9.85 13.20
CA GLU A 41 14.85 -10.43 12.84
C GLU A 41 15.80 -9.36 12.32
N ARG A 42 15.29 -8.57 11.38
CA ARG A 42 15.97 -7.41 10.82
C ARG A 42 14.96 -6.46 10.22
N VAL A 43 15.35 -5.21 10.11
CA VAL A 43 14.60 -4.21 9.35
C VAL A 43 15.19 -4.16 7.95
N ILE A 44 14.33 -4.29 6.95
CA ILE A 44 14.70 -4.32 5.53
C ILE A 44 14.80 -2.89 5.01
N THR A 45 13.75 -2.10 5.18
CA THR A 45 13.69 -0.70 4.75
C THR A 45 12.72 0.10 5.61
N GLU A 46 12.84 1.42 5.57
CA GLU A 46 11.96 2.38 6.21
C GLU A 46 11.81 3.63 5.34
N THR A 47 11.57 3.49 4.03
CA THR A 47 11.35 4.63 3.12
C THR A 47 10.03 5.32 3.45
N MET A 48 8.89 4.68 3.13
CA MET A 48 7.55 5.19 3.45
C MET A 48 6.92 4.49 4.65
N ALA A 49 7.26 3.23 4.86
CA ALA A 49 6.75 2.36 5.90
C ALA A 49 7.88 1.45 6.39
N PRO A 50 8.00 1.16 7.70
CA PRO A 50 8.88 0.11 8.16
C PRO A 50 8.50 -1.25 7.58
N VAL A 51 9.45 -1.88 6.90
CA VAL A 51 9.36 -3.25 6.41
C VAL A 51 10.36 -4.09 7.19
N MET A 52 9.85 -5.06 7.93
CA MET A 52 10.63 -5.90 8.81
C MET A 52 10.53 -7.35 8.39
N GLN A 53 11.64 -8.05 8.40
CA GLN A 53 11.60 -9.49 8.45
C GLN A 53 11.33 -9.89 9.90
N VAL A 54 10.28 -10.68 10.10
CA VAL A 54 9.88 -11.15 11.43
C VAL A 54 9.85 -12.66 11.46
N ARG A 55 10.13 -13.23 12.63
CA ARG A 55 9.86 -14.63 12.93
C ARG A 55 8.57 -14.71 13.74
N PHE A 56 7.64 -15.54 13.30
CA PHE A 56 6.49 -15.91 14.09
C PHE A 56 6.32 -17.43 14.00
N HIS A 57 6.10 -18.07 15.14
CA HIS A 57 6.19 -19.52 15.28
C HIS A 57 7.57 -19.98 14.78
N ASP A 58 7.62 -20.92 13.84
CA ASP A 58 8.86 -21.47 13.26
C ASP A 58 9.14 -20.98 11.83
N ARG A 59 8.56 -19.83 11.42
CA ARG A 59 8.71 -19.31 10.05
C ARG A 59 9.10 -17.84 9.99
N LEU A 60 9.67 -17.47 8.85
CA LEU A 60 9.97 -16.08 8.48
C LEU A 60 8.79 -15.49 7.71
N ALA A 61 8.49 -14.23 7.99
CA ALA A 61 7.52 -13.41 7.27
C ALA A 61 8.05 -12.00 7.10
N ILE A 62 7.34 -11.23 6.27
CA ILE A 62 7.49 -9.79 6.18
C ILE A 62 6.34 -9.12 6.93
N LEU A 63 6.67 -8.23 7.86
CA LEU A 63 5.73 -7.32 8.49
C LEU A 63 5.98 -5.92 7.93
N LYS A 64 5.02 -5.38 7.18
CA LYS A 64 5.01 -3.98 6.76
C LYS A 64 4.05 -3.21 7.67
N VAL A 65 4.53 -2.10 8.24
CA VAL A 65 3.78 -1.32 9.22
C VAL A 65 3.55 0.09 8.71
N TYR A 66 2.33 0.61 8.82
CA TYR A 66 1.95 1.95 8.39
C TYR A 66 1.88 2.87 9.61
N ASP A 67 3.07 3.25 10.08
CA ASP A 67 3.23 4.06 11.29
C ASP A 67 3.73 5.46 10.93
N ARG A 68 2.85 6.46 11.12
CA ARG A 68 3.17 7.88 10.83
C ARG A 68 4.42 8.38 11.55
N ARG A 69 4.84 7.76 12.65
CA ARG A 69 5.94 8.23 13.52
C ARG A 69 7.31 8.03 12.87
N CYS A 70 7.40 7.21 11.83
CA CYS A 70 8.65 6.84 11.15
C CYS A 70 8.48 6.81 9.62
N GLY A 71 9.56 6.48 8.90
CA GLY A 71 9.62 6.58 7.45
C GLY A 71 10.55 7.72 7.03
N THR A 72 11.62 7.39 6.34
CA THR A 72 12.67 8.29 5.89
C THR A 72 12.10 9.30 4.91
N ASP A 73 11.40 8.80 3.88
CA ASP A 73 10.79 9.58 2.80
C ASP A 73 9.42 10.11 3.22
N LEU A 74 8.64 9.33 4.01
CA LEU A 74 7.35 9.79 4.54
C LEU A 74 7.49 11.07 5.36
N ARG A 75 8.60 11.18 6.11
CA ARG A 75 8.90 12.31 6.98
C ARG A 75 10.02 13.20 6.43
N ASP A 76 10.35 13.07 5.15
CA ASP A 76 11.24 13.99 4.47
C ASP A 76 10.51 15.31 4.16
N TYR A 77 11.14 16.41 4.51
CA TYR A 77 10.63 17.75 4.29
C TYR A 77 11.79 18.68 3.97
N ARG A 78 11.81 19.23 2.74
CA ARG A 78 12.88 20.11 2.24
C ARG A 78 14.27 19.49 2.44
N ASP A 79 14.42 18.23 2.02
CA ASP A 79 15.64 17.41 2.14
C ASP A 79 16.13 17.25 3.59
N ARG A 80 15.18 17.24 4.54
CA ARG A 80 15.43 17.04 5.96
C ARG A 80 14.38 16.11 6.54
N HIS A 81 14.87 15.06 7.21
CA HIS A 81 14.03 14.20 8.00
C HIS A 81 13.49 14.93 9.24
N ILE A 82 12.17 14.87 9.44
CA ILE A 82 11.50 15.47 10.61
C ILE A 82 11.11 14.38 11.61
N PRO A 83 11.81 14.23 12.74
CA PRO A 83 11.51 13.18 13.70
C PRO A 83 10.17 13.42 14.42
N CYS A 84 9.48 12.34 14.77
CA CYS A 84 8.34 12.39 15.69
C CYS A 84 8.86 12.41 17.13
N THR A 85 8.87 13.58 17.76
CA THR A 85 9.32 13.72 19.16
C THR A 85 8.19 13.49 20.16
N ALA A 86 8.53 13.29 21.44
CA ALA A 86 7.52 13.18 22.50
C ALA A 86 6.62 14.43 22.62
N GLN A 87 7.16 15.62 22.31
CA GLN A 87 6.39 16.86 22.27
C GLN A 87 5.37 16.85 21.11
N VAL A 88 5.79 16.38 19.93
CA VAL A 88 4.91 16.24 18.77
C VAL A 88 3.80 15.23 19.07
N GLU A 89 4.14 14.10 19.69
CA GLU A 89 3.13 13.10 20.08
C GLU A 89 2.13 13.68 21.09
N THR A 90 2.60 14.42 22.09
CA THR A 90 1.71 15.07 23.07
C THR A 90 0.76 16.08 22.41
N ALA A 91 1.26 16.83 21.43
CA ALA A 91 0.46 17.80 20.68
C ALA A 91 -0.59 17.08 19.80
N TYR A 92 -0.21 16.00 19.12
CA TYR A 92 -1.13 15.17 18.33
C TYR A 92 -2.23 14.55 19.21
N GLN A 93 -1.88 14.02 20.38
CA GLN A 93 -2.86 13.49 21.33
C GLN A 93 -3.84 14.58 21.81
N SER A 94 -3.34 15.79 22.06
CA SER A 94 -4.19 16.93 22.41
C SER A 94 -5.15 17.31 21.28
N PHE A 95 -4.68 17.25 20.03
CA PHE A 95 -5.48 17.48 18.83
C PHE A 95 -6.59 16.43 18.67
N LEU A 96 -6.30 15.15 18.93
CA LEU A 96 -7.31 14.08 18.94
C LEU A 96 -8.34 14.28 20.06
N ASN A 97 -7.89 14.60 21.28
CA ASN A 97 -8.77 14.83 22.43
C ASN A 97 -9.70 16.03 22.22
N ALA A 98 -9.27 17.02 21.45
CA ALA A 98 -10.09 18.16 21.04
C ALA A 98 -11.15 17.81 19.97
N GLY A 99 -11.13 16.59 19.39
CA GLY A 99 -12.05 16.18 18.33
C GLY A 99 -11.79 16.86 16.98
N ALA A 100 -10.59 17.41 16.77
CA ALA A 100 -10.27 18.23 15.59
C ALA A 100 -9.95 17.39 14.34
N MET A 101 -9.73 16.07 14.50
CA MET A 101 -9.32 15.18 13.41
C MET A 101 -10.34 15.09 12.29
N ASP A 102 -11.61 14.78 12.59
CA ASP A 102 -12.64 14.59 11.57
C ASP A 102 -12.86 15.85 10.73
N ALA A 103 -12.82 17.02 11.36
CA ALA A 103 -12.93 18.30 10.68
C ALA A 103 -11.74 18.54 9.73
N PHE A 104 -10.53 18.20 10.18
CA PHE A 104 -9.33 18.31 9.36
C PHE A 104 -9.33 17.33 8.18
N LEU A 105 -9.75 16.08 8.37
CA LEU A 105 -9.85 15.10 7.29
C LEU A 105 -10.86 15.56 6.23
N LYS A 106 -12.03 16.07 6.64
CA LYS A 106 -13.01 16.66 5.71
C LYS A 106 -12.45 17.88 4.97
N GLU A 107 -11.66 18.71 5.64
CA GLU A 107 -10.96 19.85 5.01
C GLU A 107 -9.98 19.35 3.93
N MET A 108 -9.24 18.27 4.20
CA MET A 108 -8.33 17.67 3.23
C MET A 108 -9.07 17.05 2.04
N ASP A 109 -10.10 16.24 2.29
CA ASP A 109 -10.90 15.60 1.24
C ASP A 109 -11.54 16.65 0.32
N HIS A 110 -12.08 17.72 0.90
CA HIS A 110 -12.64 18.83 0.14
C HIS A 110 -11.57 19.55 -0.70
N ASN A 111 -10.38 19.79 -0.14
CA ASN A 111 -9.29 20.44 -0.87
C ASN A 111 -8.79 19.58 -2.04
N GLU A 112 -8.69 18.27 -1.85
CA GLU A 112 -8.31 17.32 -2.89
C GLU A 112 -9.36 17.21 -4.01
N ALA A 113 -10.65 17.34 -3.67
CA ALA A 113 -11.73 17.28 -4.64
C ALA A 113 -11.93 18.58 -5.44
N THR A 114 -11.60 19.75 -4.87
CA THR A 114 -11.95 21.05 -5.45
C THR A 114 -10.77 21.87 -5.95
N SER A 115 -9.55 21.56 -5.52
CA SER A 115 -8.37 22.32 -5.89
C SER A 115 -7.68 21.69 -7.10
N GLU A 116 -7.34 22.52 -8.09
CA GLU A 116 -6.46 22.13 -9.20
C GLU A 116 -5.08 21.68 -8.67
N PHE A 117 -4.63 22.30 -7.58
CA PHE A 117 -3.38 21.98 -6.89
C PHE A 117 -3.66 21.78 -5.39
N PRO A 118 -4.01 20.54 -4.97
CA PRO A 118 -4.21 20.23 -3.57
C PRO A 118 -2.99 20.60 -2.73
N ARG A 119 -3.22 21.00 -1.47
CA ARG A 119 -2.16 21.43 -0.57
C ARG A 119 -1.15 20.31 -0.36
N THR A 120 0.12 20.66 -0.55
CA THR A 120 1.26 19.81 -0.25
C THR A 120 1.43 19.65 1.26
N LEU A 121 2.11 18.59 1.70
CA LEU A 121 2.54 18.43 3.10
C LEU A 121 3.34 19.63 3.60
N THR A 122 4.09 20.27 2.69
CA THR A 122 4.86 21.47 2.99
C THR A 122 3.98 22.64 3.38
N GLU A 123 2.95 22.93 2.59
CA GLU A 123 1.99 24.00 2.87
C GLU A 123 1.16 23.71 4.13
N ILE A 124 0.78 22.46 4.35
CA ILE A 124 0.09 22.03 5.58
C ILE A 124 0.96 22.33 6.81
N ARG A 125 2.25 22.00 6.74
CA ARG A 125 3.18 22.19 7.87
C ARG A 125 3.49 23.65 8.16
N GLU A 126 3.52 24.51 7.14
CA GLU A 126 3.81 25.94 7.27
C GLU A 126 2.59 26.78 7.70
N GLY A 127 1.39 26.19 7.63
CA GLY A 127 0.16 26.83 8.08
C GLY A 127 0.00 26.91 9.61
N SER A 128 -1.15 27.46 10.03
CA SER A 128 -1.58 27.47 11.43
C SER A 128 -1.72 26.05 11.97
N ASP A 129 -1.24 25.79 13.19
CA ASP A 129 -1.20 24.45 13.79
C ASP A 129 -0.47 23.41 12.92
N GLY A 130 0.44 23.88 12.06
CA GLY A 130 1.04 23.06 11.01
C GLY A 130 1.80 21.83 11.51
N ILE A 131 2.33 21.85 12.74
CA ILE A 131 2.96 20.66 13.35
C ILE A 131 1.94 19.52 13.53
N VAL A 132 0.79 19.79 14.15
CA VAL A 132 -0.21 18.74 14.44
C VAL A 132 -0.99 18.36 13.18
N ARG A 133 -1.27 19.33 12.30
CA ARG A 133 -1.89 19.06 11.00
C ARG A 133 -0.98 18.24 10.08
N PHE A 134 0.34 18.43 10.15
CA PHE A 134 1.30 17.59 9.47
C PHE A 134 1.23 16.14 9.99
N GLU A 135 1.21 15.90 11.30
CA GLU A 135 1.06 14.54 11.85
C GLU A 135 -0.28 13.89 11.47
N ALA A 136 -1.37 14.66 11.44
CA ALA A 136 -2.67 14.19 10.98
C ALA A 136 -2.67 13.85 9.47
N ALA A 137 -1.97 14.63 8.66
CA ALA A 137 -1.79 14.34 7.23
C ALA A 137 -0.94 13.08 7.02
N LEU A 138 0.14 12.89 7.79
CA LEU A 138 0.93 11.66 7.76
C LEU A 138 0.09 10.45 8.18
N TRP A 139 -0.73 10.57 9.22
CA TRP A 139 -1.69 9.52 9.58
C TRP A 139 -2.59 9.15 8.40
N ARG A 140 -3.24 10.15 7.77
CA ARG A 140 -4.13 9.95 6.61
C ARG A 140 -3.41 9.22 5.47
N ILE A 141 -2.17 9.62 5.15
CA ILE A 141 -1.36 8.98 4.12
C ILE A 141 -1.06 7.52 4.47
N THR A 142 -0.61 7.25 5.70
CA THR A 142 -0.30 5.87 6.13
C THR A 142 -1.53 4.97 6.15
N ASP A 143 -2.68 5.50 6.57
CA ASP A 143 -3.96 4.80 6.58
C ASP A 143 -4.48 4.52 5.16
N GLN A 144 -4.35 5.49 4.23
CA GLN A 144 -4.64 5.30 2.81
C GLN A 144 -3.73 4.23 2.17
N HIS A 145 -2.43 4.24 2.48
CA HIS A 145 -1.49 3.24 1.99
C HIS A 145 -1.81 1.83 2.50
N PHE A 146 -2.13 1.71 3.79
CA PHE A 146 -2.58 0.44 4.37
C PHE A 146 -3.83 -0.09 3.66
N ARG A 147 -4.86 0.74 3.51
CA ARG A 147 -6.13 0.34 2.89
C ARG A 147 -5.96 -0.04 1.42
N THR A 148 -5.17 0.75 0.67
CA THR A 148 -4.86 0.46 -0.73
C THR A 148 -4.17 -0.90 -0.86
N GLU A 149 -3.12 -1.15 -0.09
CA GLU A 149 -2.38 -2.42 -0.17
C GLU A 149 -3.24 -3.61 0.29
N ALA A 150 -4.02 -3.45 1.37
CA ALA A 150 -4.95 -4.48 1.83
C ALA A 150 -5.99 -4.85 0.77
N GLU A 151 -6.52 -3.85 0.06
CA GLU A 151 -7.49 -4.06 -1.02
C GLU A 151 -6.87 -4.73 -2.25
N VAL A 152 -5.61 -4.42 -2.58
CA VAL A 152 -4.88 -5.14 -3.63
C VAL A 152 -4.79 -6.62 -3.30
N TYR A 153 -4.40 -6.99 -2.08
CA TYR A 153 -4.36 -8.39 -1.68
C TYR A 153 -5.74 -9.06 -1.70
N ASP A 154 -6.81 -8.35 -1.35
CA ASP A 154 -8.17 -8.90 -1.40
C ASP A 154 -8.65 -9.15 -2.85
N ARG A 155 -8.31 -8.24 -3.79
CA ARG A 155 -8.67 -8.34 -5.21
C ARG A 155 -7.80 -9.35 -5.98
N LEU A 156 -6.56 -9.57 -5.56
CA LEU A 156 -5.58 -10.42 -6.24
C LEU A 156 -5.36 -11.78 -5.55
N LYS A 157 -6.38 -12.32 -4.88
CA LYS A 157 -6.31 -13.62 -4.17
C LYS A 157 -5.78 -14.76 -5.05
N ASP A 158 -6.12 -14.76 -6.34
CA ASP A 158 -5.68 -15.77 -7.29
C ASP A 158 -4.20 -15.65 -7.69
N LEU A 159 -3.57 -14.50 -7.42
CA LEU A 159 -2.15 -14.25 -7.73
C LEU A 159 -1.23 -14.41 -6.52
N GLN A 160 -1.78 -14.50 -5.30
CA GLN A 160 -1.03 -14.70 -4.08
C GLN A 160 -0.27 -16.03 -4.09
N GLY A 161 1.01 -16.01 -3.73
CA GLY A 161 1.92 -17.14 -3.77
C GLY A 161 2.43 -17.50 -5.17
N VAL A 162 1.97 -16.81 -6.21
CA VAL A 162 2.34 -17.06 -7.62
C VAL A 162 3.07 -15.87 -8.23
N LEU A 163 2.45 -14.69 -8.21
CA LEU A 163 2.98 -13.44 -8.78
C LEU A 163 3.18 -12.34 -7.73
N ILE A 164 2.50 -12.46 -6.59
CA ILE A 164 2.64 -11.57 -5.43
C ILE A 164 2.78 -12.45 -4.16
N PRO A 165 3.38 -11.96 -3.07
CA PRO A 165 3.47 -12.73 -1.83
C PRO A 165 2.10 -13.18 -1.31
N GLU A 166 2.04 -14.27 -0.54
CA GLU A 166 0.82 -14.59 0.19
C GLU A 166 0.57 -13.60 1.34
N LEU A 167 -0.68 -13.18 1.50
CA LEU A 167 -1.16 -12.46 2.67
C LEU A 167 -1.44 -13.45 3.80
N TYR A 168 -0.71 -13.33 4.91
CA TYR A 168 -1.00 -14.08 6.13
C TYR A 168 -2.04 -13.38 7.00
N GLY A 169 -2.07 -12.05 7.00
CA GLY A 169 -3.11 -11.32 7.71
C GLY A 169 -2.94 -9.81 7.69
N LEU A 170 -4.06 -9.12 7.83
CA LEU A 170 -4.08 -7.70 8.19
C LEU A 170 -4.00 -7.61 9.71
N VAL A 171 -3.15 -6.72 10.21
CA VAL A 171 -2.85 -6.64 11.65
C VAL A 171 -2.94 -5.21 12.17
N ARG A 172 -3.14 -5.09 13.48
CA ARG A 172 -2.81 -3.87 14.22
C ARG A 172 -1.79 -4.17 15.30
N ILE A 173 -0.92 -3.20 15.58
CA ILE A 173 0.06 -3.30 16.65
C ILE A 173 -0.64 -3.04 17.99
N VAL A 174 -0.47 -3.96 18.93
CA VAL A 174 -1.01 -3.84 20.29
C VAL A 174 0.03 -3.14 21.17
N ALA A 175 -0.28 -1.93 21.63
CA ALA A 175 0.57 -1.24 22.57
C ALA A 175 0.63 -1.99 23.92
N PRO A 176 1.79 -2.04 24.61
CA PRO A 176 1.91 -2.69 25.91
C PRO A 176 0.92 -2.10 26.92
N GLY A 177 0.02 -2.93 27.47
CA GLY A 177 -0.98 -2.52 28.46
C GLY A 177 -2.25 -1.86 27.90
N ALA A 178 -2.46 -1.87 26.58
CA ALA A 178 -3.69 -1.39 25.97
C ALA A 178 -4.86 -2.36 26.22
N THR A 179 -6.02 -1.83 26.64
CA THR A 179 -7.28 -2.57 26.66
C THR A 179 -7.94 -2.58 25.27
N PRO A 180 -8.76 -3.60 24.93
CA PRO A 180 -9.47 -3.65 23.66
C PRO A 180 -10.31 -2.39 23.41
N ALA A 181 -10.25 -1.89 22.19
CA ALA A 181 -10.59 -0.52 21.83
C ALA A 181 -12.06 -0.10 21.95
N SER A 182 -12.29 1.14 22.38
CA SER A 182 -13.50 1.92 22.09
C SER A 182 -13.38 2.67 20.76
N SER A 183 -14.50 3.07 20.15
CA SER A 183 -14.60 3.64 18.79
C SER A 183 -13.87 4.99 18.54
N LYS A 184 -13.22 5.59 19.55
CA LYS A 184 -12.37 6.79 19.40
C LYS A 184 -10.87 6.47 19.26
N GLN A 185 -10.48 5.19 19.18
CA GLN A 185 -9.08 4.73 19.18
C GLN A 185 -8.47 4.52 17.78
N ASP A 186 -9.19 4.76 16.69
CA ASP A 186 -8.70 4.44 15.35
C ASP A 186 -7.54 5.33 14.89
N TYR A 187 -7.52 6.63 15.27
CA TYR A 187 -6.47 7.58 14.88
C TYR A 187 -5.10 7.39 15.56
N GLN A 188 -5.02 6.46 16.51
CA GLN A 188 -3.79 6.07 17.19
C GLN A 188 -3.37 4.65 16.82
N THR A 189 -4.25 3.91 16.14
CA THR A 189 -3.98 2.53 15.76
C THR A 189 -2.94 2.52 14.66
N VAL A 190 -1.92 1.69 14.86
CA VAL A 190 -0.90 1.42 13.85
C VAL A 190 -1.26 0.12 13.17
N TYR A 191 -1.60 0.21 11.88
CA TYR A 191 -1.94 -0.93 11.06
C TYR A 191 -0.71 -1.53 10.38
N GLY A 192 -0.80 -2.79 10.01
CA GLY A 192 0.24 -3.48 9.26
C GLY A 192 -0.31 -4.64 8.45
N ILE A 193 0.55 -5.19 7.62
CA ILE A 193 0.27 -6.34 6.76
C ILE A 193 1.37 -7.37 6.98
N LEU A 194 0.97 -8.60 7.27
CA LEU A 194 1.86 -9.74 7.45
C LEU A 194 1.84 -10.59 6.17
N LEU A 195 3.00 -10.76 5.55
CA LEU A 195 3.18 -11.37 4.24
C LEU A 195 4.17 -12.54 4.27
N GLN A 196 4.05 -13.41 3.28
CA GLN A 196 5.06 -14.41 2.94
C GLN A 196 6.44 -13.75 2.77
N HIS A 197 7.44 -14.36 3.38
CA HIS A 197 8.84 -14.03 3.11
C HIS A 197 9.34 -14.78 1.87
N ILE A 198 9.76 -14.01 0.86
CA ILE A 198 10.49 -14.54 -0.31
C ILE A 198 11.99 -14.41 -0.01
N PRO A 199 12.76 -15.51 0.02
CA PRO A 199 14.18 -15.50 0.42
C PRO A 199 15.09 -15.00 -0.70
N GLY A 200 14.86 -13.78 -1.19
CA GLY A 200 15.54 -13.21 -2.34
C GLY A 200 15.90 -11.74 -2.17
N VAL A 201 16.47 -11.16 -3.23
CA VAL A 201 16.73 -9.72 -3.36
C VAL A 201 15.80 -9.12 -4.40
N ASN A 202 15.76 -7.80 -4.48
CA ASN A 202 15.02 -7.16 -5.56
C ASN A 202 15.70 -7.36 -6.92
N LEU A 203 14.91 -7.32 -8.00
CA LEU A 203 15.34 -7.61 -9.37
C LEU A 203 16.44 -6.65 -9.83
N TYR A 204 16.42 -5.41 -9.34
CA TYR A 204 17.45 -4.42 -9.66
C TYR A 204 18.83 -4.80 -9.10
N GLU A 205 18.87 -5.27 -7.85
CA GLU A 205 20.08 -5.68 -7.13
C GLU A 205 20.56 -7.08 -7.53
N LEU A 206 19.68 -7.96 -8.01
CA LEU A 206 20.00 -9.34 -8.38
C LEU A 206 21.20 -9.45 -9.32
N ILE A 207 21.44 -8.44 -10.18
CA ILE A 207 22.59 -8.44 -11.08
C ILE A 207 23.93 -8.47 -10.35
N GLU A 208 23.99 -8.05 -9.09
CA GLU A 208 25.21 -7.99 -8.27
C GLU A 208 25.40 -9.24 -7.40
N GLU A 209 24.37 -10.09 -7.31
CA GLU A 209 24.36 -11.28 -6.47
C GLU A 209 25.14 -12.46 -7.07
N GLU A 210 25.68 -13.31 -6.20
CA GLU A 210 26.34 -14.56 -6.62
C GLU A 210 25.36 -15.54 -7.27
N VAL A 211 24.12 -15.58 -6.77
CA VAL A 211 23.08 -16.54 -7.17
C VAL A 211 22.31 -16.09 -8.42
N ARG A 212 22.81 -15.11 -9.18
CA ARG A 212 22.13 -14.51 -10.33
C ARG A 212 22.06 -15.44 -11.55
N PRO A 213 21.14 -15.19 -12.51
CA PRO A 213 21.12 -15.91 -13.78
C PRO A 213 22.45 -15.79 -14.55
N THR A 214 22.94 -16.91 -15.10
CA THR A 214 24.24 -16.98 -15.77
C THR A 214 24.15 -16.89 -17.30
N THR A 215 22.96 -17.07 -17.87
CA THR A 215 22.76 -17.01 -19.32
C THR A 215 21.85 -15.86 -19.73
N GLN A 216 22.05 -15.34 -20.94
CA GLN A 216 21.17 -14.33 -21.53
C GLN A 216 19.72 -14.81 -21.61
N GLN A 217 19.51 -16.10 -21.88
CA GLN A 217 18.18 -16.70 -21.96
C GLN A 217 17.46 -16.69 -20.61
N ASP A 218 18.16 -17.01 -19.52
CA ASP A 218 17.58 -16.99 -18.18
C ASP A 218 17.20 -15.56 -17.75
N TRP A 219 18.05 -14.58 -18.08
CA TRP A 219 17.75 -13.16 -17.88
C TRP A 219 16.52 -12.71 -18.67
N THR A 220 16.43 -13.07 -19.95
CA THR A 220 15.26 -12.79 -20.78
C THR A 220 13.99 -13.39 -20.15
N CYS A 221 14.05 -14.65 -19.69
CA CYS A 221 12.90 -15.33 -19.10
C CYS A 221 12.47 -14.72 -17.76
N LEU A 222 13.43 -14.37 -16.88
CA LEU A 222 13.16 -13.68 -15.63
C LEU A 222 12.49 -12.32 -15.85
N ILE A 223 13.07 -11.48 -16.72
CA ILE A 223 12.54 -10.14 -16.97
C ILE A 223 11.17 -10.22 -17.66
N GLN A 224 11.00 -11.15 -18.60
CA GLN A 224 9.70 -11.37 -19.24
C GLN A 224 8.63 -11.76 -18.21
N ARG A 225 8.93 -12.69 -17.27
CA ARG A 225 7.98 -13.07 -16.21
C ARG A 225 7.59 -11.88 -15.33
N ALA A 226 8.52 -10.98 -15.02
CA ALA A 226 8.23 -9.79 -14.23
C ALA A 226 7.33 -8.80 -14.99
N ILE A 227 7.59 -8.60 -16.29
CA ILE A 227 6.73 -7.79 -17.19
C ILE A 227 5.32 -8.39 -17.26
N ASP A 228 5.23 -9.70 -17.51
CA ASP A 228 3.96 -10.41 -17.63
C ASP A 228 3.17 -10.33 -16.31
N ALA A 229 3.85 -10.42 -15.17
CA ALA A 229 3.21 -10.31 -13.86
C ALA A 229 2.60 -8.92 -13.61
N ALA A 230 3.29 -7.84 -13.97
CA ALA A 230 2.71 -6.49 -13.91
C ALA A 230 1.49 -6.35 -14.83
N TYR A 231 1.58 -6.91 -16.04
CA TYR A 231 0.47 -6.90 -16.98
C TYR A 231 -0.75 -7.69 -16.49
N GLU A 232 -0.54 -8.84 -15.85
CA GLU A 232 -1.61 -9.62 -15.21
C GLU A 232 -2.35 -8.84 -14.13
N ILE A 233 -1.65 -7.99 -13.37
CA ILE A 233 -2.26 -7.10 -12.38
C ILE A 233 -3.08 -6.00 -13.08
N ASN A 234 -2.57 -5.40 -14.15
CA ASN A 234 -3.32 -4.41 -14.93
C ASN A 234 -4.61 -4.97 -15.52
N LYS A 235 -4.59 -6.22 -16.01
CA LYS A 235 -5.79 -6.92 -16.49
C LYS A 235 -6.86 -7.12 -15.42
N ARG A 236 -6.50 -7.11 -14.14
CA ARG A 236 -7.43 -7.17 -13.00
C ARG A 236 -7.91 -5.79 -12.54
N GLY A 237 -7.62 -4.75 -13.32
CA GLY A 237 -8.10 -3.40 -13.08
C GLY A 237 -7.29 -2.64 -12.03
N ILE A 238 -6.01 -2.98 -11.86
CA ILE A 238 -5.13 -2.32 -10.89
C ILE A 238 -3.92 -1.73 -11.63
N ILE A 239 -3.68 -0.44 -11.45
CA ILE A 239 -2.48 0.25 -11.95
C ILE A 239 -1.53 0.47 -10.77
N LEU A 240 -0.27 0.12 -10.95
CA LEU A 240 0.79 0.32 -9.97
C LEU A 240 1.41 1.72 -10.18
N ASP A 241 1.38 2.57 -9.18
CA ASP A 241 2.03 3.89 -9.26
C ASP A 241 3.57 3.72 -9.29
N ASP A 242 4.08 2.78 -8.47
CA ASP A 242 5.50 2.42 -8.41
C ASP A 242 5.75 0.96 -8.82
N SER A 243 5.91 0.74 -10.13
CA SER A 243 6.21 -0.57 -10.74
C SER A 243 7.68 -0.73 -11.10
N SER A 244 8.59 -0.16 -10.31
CA SER A 244 10.02 -0.25 -10.62
C SER A 244 10.64 -1.61 -10.24
N PRO A 245 11.80 -2.01 -10.82
CA PRO A 245 12.42 -3.30 -10.52
C PRO A 245 12.84 -3.50 -9.06
N ARG A 246 12.92 -2.41 -8.27
CA ARG A 246 13.17 -2.50 -6.82
C ARG A 246 11.99 -3.11 -6.06
N ASN A 247 10.79 -3.05 -6.65
CA ASN A 247 9.54 -3.60 -6.12
C ASN A 247 9.23 -4.99 -6.70
N VAL A 248 10.24 -5.67 -7.24
CA VAL A 248 10.14 -7.06 -7.71
C VAL A 248 11.15 -7.89 -6.94
N VAL A 249 10.72 -8.77 -6.06
CA VAL A 249 11.62 -9.69 -5.33
C VAL A 249 11.75 -11.00 -6.10
N VAL A 250 12.98 -11.50 -6.26
CA VAL A 250 13.24 -12.71 -7.04
C VAL A 250 13.62 -13.86 -6.12
N GLU A 251 12.82 -14.93 -6.13
CA GLU A 251 13.16 -16.16 -5.41
C GLU A 251 14.37 -16.83 -6.07
N PRO A 252 15.46 -17.12 -5.32
CA PRO A 252 16.75 -17.44 -5.91
C PRO A 252 16.84 -18.85 -6.51
N SER A 253 15.99 -19.81 -6.11
CA SER A 253 16.10 -21.19 -6.59
C SER A 253 15.40 -21.42 -7.94
N THR A 254 14.31 -20.70 -8.19
CA THR A 254 13.46 -20.80 -9.37
C THR A 254 13.50 -19.53 -10.24
N PHE A 255 14.16 -18.49 -9.75
CA PHE A 255 14.11 -17.13 -10.29
C PHE A 255 12.69 -16.61 -10.44
N GLN A 256 11.72 -17.08 -9.66
CA GLN A 256 10.34 -16.60 -9.76
C GLN A 256 10.26 -15.16 -9.24
N PRO A 257 9.80 -14.19 -10.08
CA PRO A 257 9.59 -12.82 -9.61
C PRO A 257 8.26 -12.70 -8.85
N PHE A 258 8.28 -11.90 -7.79
CA PHE A 258 7.13 -11.52 -7.00
C PHE A 258 7.04 -9.99 -6.94
N LEU A 259 5.93 -9.41 -7.40
CA LEU A 259 5.69 -7.98 -7.21
C LEU A 259 5.32 -7.72 -5.75
N VAL A 260 5.91 -6.67 -5.20
CA VAL A 260 5.69 -6.23 -3.82
C VAL A 260 5.41 -4.72 -3.80
N ASP A 261 5.01 -4.22 -2.62
CA ASP A 261 4.73 -2.81 -2.38
C ASP A 261 3.55 -2.26 -3.20
N PHE A 262 2.34 -2.50 -2.69
CA PHE A 262 1.09 -2.04 -3.33
C PHE A 262 0.45 -0.86 -2.59
N ALA A 263 1.21 -0.12 -1.80
CA ALA A 263 0.72 1.02 -1.01
C ALA A 263 0.17 2.16 -1.90
N GLN A 264 0.65 2.24 -3.14
CA GLN A 264 0.29 3.26 -4.12
C GLN A 264 -0.19 2.56 -5.40
N CYS A 265 -1.51 2.41 -5.50
CA CYS A 265 -2.17 1.77 -6.63
C CYS A 265 -3.47 2.49 -6.95
N PHE A 266 -3.90 2.40 -8.21
CA PHE A 266 -5.20 2.89 -8.65
C PHE A 266 -6.10 1.74 -9.07
N PHE A 267 -7.34 1.75 -8.59
CA PHE A 267 -8.35 0.74 -8.92
C PHE A 267 -9.27 1.27 -10.01
N LYS A 268 -9.53 0.45 -11.03
CA LYS A 268 -10.32 0.82 -12.22
C LYS A 268 -11.68 1.41 -11.87
N ASP A 269 -12.43 0.74 -11.02
CA ASP A 269 -13.75 1.16 -10.54
C ASP A 269 -13.71 2.50 -9.80
N LYS A 270 -12.71 2.72 -8.93
CA LYS A 270 -12.56 3.99 -8.21
C LYS A 270 -12.12 5.15 -9.11
N LEU A 271 -11.28 4.87 -10.10
CA LEU A 271 -10.92 5.86 -11.11
C LEU A 271 -12.14 6.23 -11.96
N ILE A 272 -12.92 5.24 -12.38
CA ILE A 272 -14.18 5.43 -13.12
C ILE A 272 -15.16 6.29 -12.31
N GLU A 273 -15.39 5.95 -11.04
CA GLU A 273 -16.25 6.72 -10.14
C GLU A 273 -15.77 8.17 -10.01
N LYS A 274 -14.47 8.36 -9.72
CA LYS A 274 -13.87 9.70 -9.65
C LYS A 274 -14.02 10.49 -10.94
N TRP A 275 -13.86 9.85 -12.11
CA TRP A 275 -14.04 10.51 -13.39
C TRP A 275 -15.50 10.91 -13.61
N VAL A 276 -16.45 10.03 -13.31
CA VAL A 276 -17.89 10.33 -13.41
C VAL A 276 -18.25 11.52 -12.51
N ASP A 277 -17.77 11.55 -11.27
CA ASP A 277 -18.05 12.63 -10.33
C ASP A 277 -17.41 13.97 -10.71
N SER A 278 -16.23 13.93 -11.34
CA SER A 278 -15.51 15.12 -11.82
C SER A 278 -16.00 15.67 -13.16
N SER A 279 -16.77 14.87 -13.92
CA SER A 279 -17.18 15.21 -15.27
C SER A 279 -18.49 16.01 -15.27
N THR A 280 -18.42 17.29 -15.65
CA THR A 280 -19.57 18.02 -16.22
C THR A 280 -20.05 17.42 -17.56
N ASP A 281 -19.30 16.47 -18.12
CA ASP A 281 -19.54 15.84 -19.42
C ASP A 281 -20.68 14.81 -19.43
N ALA A 282 -21.32 14.54 -18.28
CA ALA A 282 -22.58 13.79 -18.23
C ALA A 282 -23.72 14.48 -19.02
N GLU A 283 -23.59 15.76 -19.36
CA GLU A 283 -24.53 16.48 -20.23
C GLU A 283 -24.27 16.26 -21.74
N GLY A 284 -23.20 15.53 -22.10
CA GLY A 284 -22.67 15.44 -23.46
C GLY A 284 -23.07 14.22 -24.29
N GLY A 285 -24.10 13.43 -23.93
CA GLY A 285 -24.76 12.43 -24.82
C GLY A 285 -23.91 11.38 -25.54
N GLY A 286 -22.60 11.30 -25.29
CA GLY A 286 -21.66 10.36 -25.91
C GLY A 286 -21.50 9.09 -25.07
N ASP A 287 -21.30 7.96 -25.74
CA ASP A 287 -20.99 6.67 -25.12
C ASP A 287 -19.59 6.74 -24.47
N TRP A 288 -19.55 7.11 -23.19
CA TRP A 288 -18.32 7.18 -22.42
C TRP A 288 -17.88 5.77 -22.01
N ASP A 289 -16.69 5.35 -22.50
CA ASP A 289 -16.11 4.03 -22.21
C ASP A 289 -15.05 4.14 -21.09
N GLY A 290 -15.47 3.91 -19.85
CA GLY A 290 -14.59 3.93 -18.68
C GLY A 290 -13.45 2.90 -18.74
N ASP A 291 -13.65 1.74 -19.39
CA ASP A 291 -12.59 0.75 -19.57
C ASP A 291 -11.52 1.28 -20.55
N ALA A 292 -11.92 1.98 -21.61
CA ALA A 292 -10.99 2.63 -22.51
C ALA A 292 -10.17 3.71 -21.78
N LYS A 293 -10.81 4.55 -20.96
CA LYS A 293 -10.13 5.58 -20.18
C LYS A 293 -9.15 5.01 -19.14
N PHE A 294 -9.53 3.92 -18.50
CA PHE A 294 -8.63 3.15 -17.64
C PHE A 294 -7.41 2.64 -18.42
N CYS A 295 -7.61 2.06 -19.61
CA CYS A 295 -6.50 1.56 -20.42
C CYS A 295 -5.56 2.67 -20.89
N GLU A 296 -6.08 3.84 -21.26
CA GLU A 296 -5.26 5.03 -21.55
C GLU A 296 -4.39 5.40 -20.35
N THR A 297 -4.98 5.40 -19.15
CA THR A 297 -4.27 5.70 -17.91
C THR A 297 -3.19 4.65 -17.66
N ALA A 298 -3.49 3.36 -17.80
CA ALA A 298 -2.51 2.27 -17.65
C ALA A 298 -1.33 2.39 -18.63
N VAL A 299 -1.57 2.89 -19.86
CA VAL A 299 -0.49 3.16 -20.84
C VAL A 299 0.42 4.30 -20.37
N ILE A 300 -0.10 5.32 -19.69
CA ILE A 300 0.72 6.43 -19.14
C ILE A 300 1.67 5.92 -18.06
N PHE A 301 1.18 5.04 -17.18
CA PHE A 301 2.00 4.44 -16.11
C PHE A 301 2.96 3.36 -16.63
N ASP A 302 2.62 2.72 -17.75
CA ASP A 302 3.42 1.69 -18.44
C ASP A 302 4.12 0.72 -17.48
N ASN A 303 3.34 0.04 -16.62
CA ASN A 303 3.90 -0.80 -15.55
C ASN A 303 4.84 -1.90 -16.09
N SER A 304 4.54 -2.41 -17.29
CA SER A 304 5.41 -3.34 -18.01
C SER A 304 6.74 -2.70 -18.41
N GLY A 305 6.72 -1.52 -19.03
CA GLY A 305 7.92 -0.77 -19.39
C GLY A 305 8.73 -0.28 -18.20
N ALA A 306 8.07 0.12 -17.10
CA ALA A 306 8.69 0.56 -15.86
C ALA A 306 9.58 -0.51 -15.21
N ILE A 307 9.27 -1.80 -15.43
CA ILE A 307 10.13 -2.92 -15.04
C ILE A 307 11.16 -3.23 -16.14
N GLY A 308 10.68 -3.49 -17.36
CA GLY A 308 11.50 -4.08 -18.42
C GLY A 308 12.60 -3.15 -18.91
N VAL A 309 12.29 -1.88 -19.17
CA VAL A 309 13.23 -0.93 -19.78
C VAL A 309 14.43 -0.65 -18.87
N PRO A 310 14.26 -0.35 -17.58
CA PRO A 310 15.40 -0.18 -16.67
C PRO A 310 16.26 -1.44 -16.56
N MET A 311 15.66 -2.63 -16.53
CA MET A 311 16.40 -3.88 -16.42
C MET A 311 17.22 -4.20 -17.68
N VAL A 312 16.65 -4.04 -18.87
CA VAL A 312 17.38 -4.21 -20.14
C VAL A 312 18.59 -3.27 -20.19
N ARG A 313 18.40 -1.99 -19.87
CA ARG A 313 19.48 -0.99 -19.82
C ARG A 313 20.54 -1.34 -18.78
N ARG A 314 20.13 -1.86 -17.62
CA ARG A 314 21.05 -2.26 -16.54
C ARG A 314 21.89 -3.46 -16.96
N LEU A 315 21.32 -4.45 -17.62
CA LEU A 315 22.07 -5.60 -18.16
C LEU A 315 23.07 -5.18 -19.23
N GLU A 316 22.66 -4.33 -20.16
CA GLU A 316 23.55 -3.81 -21.20
C GLU A 316 24.77 -3.10 -20.58
N LYS A 317 24.52 -2.22 -19.60
CA LYS A 317 25.58 -1.47 -18.93
C LYS A 317 26.52 -2.34 -18.08
N SER A 318 26.00 -3.37 -17.42
CA SER A 318 26.75 -4.11 -16.38
C SER A 318 27.35 -5.41 -16.89
N CYS A 319 26.71 -6.03 -17.87
CA CYS A 319 27.06 -7.34 -18.40
C CYS A 319 27.47 -7.28 -19.88
N GLY A 320 27.28 -6.15 -20.57
CA GLY A 320 27.70 -5.97 -21.97
C GLY A 320 26.84 -6.70 -22.99
N PHE A 321 25.63 -7.14 -22.61
CA PHE A 321 24.67 -7.76 -23.52
C PHE A 321 23.25 -7.21 -23.28
N THR A 322 22.42 -7.26 -24.33
CA THR A 322 21.01 -6.89 -24.27
C THR A 322 20.11 -8.13 -24.25
N VAL A 323 18.89 -7.99 -23.77
CA VAL A 323 17.88 -9.05 -23.80
C VAL A 323 16.68 -8.60 -24.61
N GLU A 324 16.10 -9.52 -25.37
CA GLU A 324 14.90 -9.26 -26.17
C GLU A 324 13.66 -9.67 -25.38
N VAL A 325 12.98 -8.68 -24.79
CA VAL A 325 11.71 -8.86 -24.07
C VAL A 325 10.55 -8.29 -24.87
N ARG A 326 9.34 -8.78 -24.60
CA ARG A 326 8.11 -8.40 -25.28
C ARG A 326 7.22 -7.62 -24.32
N TYR A 327 6.72 -6.50 -24.81
CA TYR A 327 5.76 -5.67 -24.09
C TYR A 327 4.34 -5.88 -24.62
N PRO A 328 3.31 -5.64 -23.80
CA PRO A 328 1.92 -5.65 -24.27
C PRO A 328 1.72 -4.70 -25.46
N LYS A 329 0.91 -5.11 -26.43
CA LYS A 329 0.59 -4.28 -27.60
C LYS A 329 -0.42 -3.21 -27.24
N GLU A 330 -0.40 -2.11 -27.99
CA GLU A 330 -1.44 -1.07 -27.90
C GLU A 330 -2.83 -1.69 -28.08
N GLY A 331 -3.77 -1.28 -27.22
CA GLY A 331 -5.15 -1.80 -27.22
C GLY A 331 -5.31 -3.25 -26.74
N GLN A 332 -4.22 -3.97 -26.45
CA GLN A 332 -4.30 -5.35 -25.97
C GLN A 332 -4.98 -5.42 -24.60
N LEU A 333 -4.63 -4.52 -23.68
CA LEU A 333 -5.25 -4.45 -22.35
C LEU A 333 -6.76 -4.26 -22.44
N LEU A 334 -7.22 -3.36 -23.32
CA LEU A 334 -8.65 -3.12 -23.53
C LEU A 334 -9.35 -4.36 -24.08
N CYS A 335 -8.74 -5.05 -25.05
CA CYS A 335 -9.25 -6.30 -25.58
C CYS A 335 -9.37 -7.37 -24.48
N ASP A 336 -8.35 -7.50 -23.64
CA ASP A 336 -8.30 -8.53 -22.61
C ASP A 336 -9.29 -8.25 -21.48
N ILE A 337 -9.44 -6.99 -21.06
CA ILE A 337 -10.46 -6.58 -20.08
C ILE A 337 -11.87 -6.83 -20.63
N LYS A 338 -12.15 -6.46 -21.88
CA LYS A 338 -13.47 -6.67 -22.50
C LYS A 338 -13.83 -8.15 -22.69
N ARG A 339 -12.84 -9.04 -22.74
CA ARG A 339 -13.03 -10.50 -22.83
C ARG A 339 -13.30 -11.15 -21.49
N GLN A 340 -12.96 -10.51 -20.37
CA GLN A 340 -13.25 -11.08 -19.06
C GLN A 340 -14.77 -11.08 -18.84
N PRO A 341 -15.34 -12.19 -18.35
CA PRO A 341 -16.74 -12.22 -17.97
C PRO A 341 -16.97 -11.17 -16.88
N LYS A 342 -17.99 -10.32 -17.07
CA LYS A 342 -18.39 -9.36 -16.03
C LYS A 342 -18.71 -10.16 -14.76
N PRO A 343 -18.14 -9.82 -13.59
CA PRO A 343 -18.51 -10.49 -12.36
C PRO A 343 -20.02 -10.30 -12.15
N GLU A 344 -20.72 -11.39 -11.81
CA GLU A 344 -22.10 -11.32 -11.35
C GLU A 344 -22.16 -10.32 -10.19
N ALA A 345 -23.09 -9.37 -10.26
CA ALA A 345 -23.26 -8.35 -9.24
C ALA A 345 -23.65 -8.99 -7.89
N LYS A 346 -22.66 -9.43 -7.13
CA LYS A 346 -22.80 -9.63 -5.69
C LYS A 346 -22.61 -8.26 -5.05
N MET A 347 -23.71 -7.67 -4.60
CA MET A 347 -23.66 -6.56 -3.65
C MET A 347 -22.82 -7.01 -2.45
N SER A 348 -21.58 -6.54 -2.38
CA SER A 348 -20.74 -6.65 -1.21
C SER A 348 -21.19 -5.60 -0.20
N GLU A 349 -22.13 -5.96 0.68
CA GLU A 349 -22.23 -5.29 1.97
C GLU A 349 -21.05 -5.79 2.82
N SER A 350 -19.99 -5.00 2.94
CA SER A 350 -18.99 -5.13 4.01
C SER A 350 -18.20 -3.82 4.14
N LEU A 351 -18.13 -3.34 5.39
CA LEU A 351 -17.48 -2.11 5.88
C LEU A 351 -18.27 -0.80 5.66
N GLN A 352 -19.52 -0.78 6.12
CA GLN A 352 -20.14 0.46 6.61
C GLN A 352 -20.12 0.47 8.14
N HIS A 353 -19.78 1.63 8.69
CA HIS A 353 -19.73 1.92 10.12
C HIS A 353 -21.03 1.57 10.86
N VAL A 354 -20.83 1.10 12.10
CA VAL A 354 -21.85 1.00 13.13
C VAL A 354 -22.29 2.42 13.55
N GLU A 355 -23.32 2.96 12.90
CA GLU A 355 -24.10 4.07 13.46
C GLU A 355 -25.19 3.51 14.38
N GLY A 356 -24.87 3.41 15.67
CA GLY A 356 -25.84 3.18 16.73
C GLY A 356 -26.47 4.50 17.18
N SER A 357 -27.39 5.06 16.40
CA SER A 357 -28.32 6.08 16.89
C SER A 357 -29.52 5.40 17.56
N SER A 358 -29.63 5.56 18.87
CA SER A 358 -30.88 5.32 19.59
C SER A 358 -31.14 6.51 20.50
N GLU A 359 -31.92 7.46 19.98
CA GLU A 359 -32.58 8.45 20.83
C GLU A 359 -33.66 7.76 21.69
N PRO A 360 -33.82 8.15 22.97
CA PRO A 360 -34.85 7.61 23.82
C PRO A 360 -36.19 8.27 23.50
N GLY A 361 -37.15 7.44 23.08
CA GLY A 361 -38.54 7.84 22.87
C GLY A 361 -39.18 8.42 24.13
N ILE A 362 -39.64 9.65 23.99
CA ILE A 362 -40.48 10.39 24.93
C ILE A 362 -41.77 9.60 25.21
N ARG A 363 -41.97 9.17 26.46
CA ARG A 363 -43.27 8.73 26.98
C ARG A 363 -43.88 9.85 27.82
N SER A 364 -44.94 10.47 27.31
CA SER A 364 -45.85 11.27 28.12
C SER A 364 -46.71 10.34 29.00
N PRO A 365 -46.94 10.66 30.29
CA PRO A 365 -47.78 9.87 31.16
C PRO A 365 -49.26 10.17 30.93
N LYS A 366 -50.08 9.11 30.96
CA LYS A 366 -51.53 9.22 31.19
C LYS A 366 -51.76 9.49 32.68
N ILE A 367 -52.35 10.65 33.01
CA ILE A 367 -53.59 10.79 33.79
C ILE A 367 -54.33 12.00 33.23
#